data_AF-A0A072PB78-F1
#
_entry.id   AF-A0A072PB78-F1
#
_cell.length_a   1.000
_cell.length_b   1.000
_cell.length_c   1.000
_cell.angle_alpha   90.00
_cell.angle_beta   90.00
_cell.angle_gamma   90.00
#
_symmetry.space_group_name_H-M   'P 1'
#
loop_
_entity.id
_entity.type
_entity.pdbx_description
1 polymer ?
#
loop_
_entity_poly.entity_id
_entity_poly.type
_entity_poly.pdbx_seq_one_letter_code
_entity_poly.pdbx_strand_id
1 'polypeptide(L)'
;MDGDFNVFESTIILEYIKDKYHDVPPRPADPKARAKARMIEDVCDSQFEPINWAMGEIKAFKRAEDEKAEEIIKQAKHQIKQAHVCLTEQLGDAQWFGGDKFGWADLSGWPVINRSTSYGLEPEPGTALRDWYERAKGRESVKSVFEEFLAATKTPAPLAEWLNNGLLIRQYRDHRLEWMIKSGGIDIVAAGLEKKNIRFQWPNPLE
;
A
#
# COMPACT_ATOMS: atom_id res chain seq x y z
N MET A 1 -2.63 11.02 17.59
CA MET A 1 -2.43 12.13 18.54
C MET A 1 -2.33 11.55 19.92
N ASP A 2 -1.42 12.06 20.74
CA ASP A 2 -1.24 11.67 22.13
C ASP A 2 -1.16 12.94 22.99
N GLY A 3 -2.30 13.36 23.55
CA GLY A 3 -2.46 14.74 24.03
C GLY A 3 -2.16 15.74 22.90
N ASP A 4 -1.24 16.66 23.16
CA ASP A 4 -0.79 17.67 22.19
C ASP A 4 0.32 17.16 21.24
N PHE A 5 0.83 15.94 21.45
CA PHE A 5 1.89 15.38 20.62
C PHE A 5 1.31 14.71 19.36
N ASN A 6 1.82 15.14 18.19
CA ASN A 6 1.42 14.64 16.88
C ASN A 6 2.56 13.86 16.24
N VAL A 7 2.28 12.60 15.92
CA VAL A 7 3.20 11.70 15.21
C VAL A 7 2.62 11.44 13.81
N PHE A 8 3.48 11.51 12.80
CA PHE A 8 3.16 11.20 11.41
C PHE A 8 4.13 10.13 10.89
N GLU A 9 3.83 9.57 9.72
CA GLU A 9 4.43 8.34 9.15
C GLU A 9 4.08 7.06 9.90
N SER A 10 3.62 6.04 9.17
CA SER A 10 3.15 4.77 9.74
C SER A 10 4.23 4.06 10.55
N THR A 11 5.45 3.97 10.02
CA THR A 11 6.59 3.34 10.70
C THR A 11 6.92 4.06 12.01
N ILE A 12 6.92 5.40 12.01
CA ILE A 12 7.22 6.20 13.21
C ILE A 12 6.08 6.05 14.24
N ILE A 13 4.82 6.04 13.79
CA ILE A 13 3.67 5.78 14.65
C ILE A 13 3.78 4.40 15.30
N LEU A 14 4.16 3.36 14.55
CA LEU A 14 4.32 2.01 15.08
C LEU A 14 5.50 1.92 16.07
N GLU A 15 6.62 2.59 15.82
CA GLU A 15 7.73 2.66 16.79
C GLU A 15 7.29 3.41 18.05
N TYR A 16 6.59 4.55 17.92
CA TYR A 16 6.07 5.31 19.06
C TYR A 16 5.11 4.49 19.93
N ILE A 17 4.19 3.76 19.30
CA ILE A 17 3.29 2.83 20.00
C ILE A 17 4.10 1.77 20.75
N LYS A 18 5.17 1.23 20.14
CA LYS A 18 6.02 0.23 20.80
C LYS A 18 6.78 0.79 21.99
N ASP A 19 7.28 2.02 21.89
CA ASP A 19 8.00 2.70 22.97
C ASP A 19 7.08 3.07 24.12
N LYS A 20 5.84 3.48 23.82
CA LYS A 20 4.86 3.88 24.83
C LYS A 20 4.16 2.70 25.52
N TYR A 21 3.87 1.62 24.79
CA TYR A 21 3.08 0.49 25.28
C TYR A 21 3.93 -0.79 25.30
N HIS A 22 4.65 -1.00 26.41
CA HIS A 22 5.61 -2.10 26.55
C HIS A 22 4.98 -3.50 26.47
N ASP A 23 3.75 -3.66 26.97
CA ASP A 23 3.04 -4.95 27.08
C ASP A 23 2.34 -5.40 25.79
N VAL A 24 2.27 -4.54 24.78
CA VAL A 24 1.73 -4.89 23.46
C VAL A 24 2.91 -5.33 22.60
N PRO A 25 2.94 -6.56 22.05
CA PRO A 25 3.96 -6.94 21.10
C PRO A 25 3.49 -6.65 19.66
N PRO A 26 3.98 -5.57 19.01
CA PRO A 26 4.03 -5.53 17.55
C PRO A 26 5.41 -5.93 17.03
N ARG A 27 6.51 -5.88 17.81
CA ARG A 27 7.87 -6.07 17.28
C ARG A 27 8.60 -7.28 17.91
N PRO A 28 9.29 -8.14 17.14
CA PRO A 28 10.16 -9.19 17.67
C PRO A 28 11.28 -8.65 18.58
N ALA A 29 11.64 -9.40 19.63
CA ALA A 29 12.76 -9.05 20.51
C ALA A 29 14.12 -9.24 19.81
N ASP A 30 14.26 -10.33 19.05
CA ASP A 30 15.47 -10.64 18.30
C ASP A 30 15.77 -9.58 17.21
N PRO A 31 17.00 -9.03 17.16
CA PRO A 31 17.38 -8.04 16.15
C PRO A 31 17.17 -8.50 14.71
N LYS A 32 17.44 -9.79 14.38
CA LYS A 32 17.26 -10.28 13.01
C LYS A 32 15.79 -10.36 12.65
N ALA A 33 14.94 -10.82 13.56
CA ALA A 33 13.50 -10.90 13.36
C ALA A 33 12.87 -9.51 13.15
N ARG A 34 13.31 -8.46 13.87
CA ARG A 34 12.83 -7.10 13.56
C ARG A 34 13.43 -6.49 12.29
N ALA A 35 14.66 -6.85 11.91
CA ALA A 35 15.17 -6.48 10.59
C ALA A 35 14.31 -7.08 9.47
N LYS A 36 13.99 -8.38 9.57
CA LYS A 36 13.05 -9.05 8.64
C LYS A 36 11.70 -8.34 8.59
N ALA A 37 11.13 -7.99 9.75
CA ALA A 37 9.83 -7.32 9.78
C ALA A 37 9.83 -5.97 9.04
N ARG A 38 10.91 -5.19 9.19
CA ARG A 38 11.09 -3.91 8.47
C ARG A 38 11.38 -4.10 6.99
N MET A 39 12.06 -5.18 6.60
CA MET A 39 12.23 -5.51 5.19
C MET A 39 10.89 -5.85 4.52
N ILE A 40 9.96 -6.50 5.23
CA ILE A 40 8.61 -6.75 4.71
C ILE A 40 7.81 -5.46 4.56
N GLU A 41 7.84 -4.60 5.58
CA GLU A 41 7.25 -3.26 5.50
C GLU A 41 7.81 -2.47 4.31
N ASP A 42 9.14 -2.44 4.15
CA ASP A 42 9.81 -1.77 3.03
C ASP A 42 9.39 -2.32 1.67
N VAL A 43 9.26 -3.64 1.51
CA VAL A 43 8.73 -4.24 0.27
C VAL A 43 7.27 -3.78 0.03
N CYS A 44 6.45 -3.71 1.06
CA CYS A 44 5.07 -3.23 0.93
C CYS A 44 5.02 -1.75 0.50
N ASP A 45 5.82 -0.89 1.13
CA ASP A 45 5.83 0.54 0.86
C ASP A 45 6.51 0.91 -0.47
N SER A 46 7.55 0.18 -0.87
CA SER A 46 8.33 0.48 -2.07
C SER A 46 7.85 -0.26 -3.33
N GLN A 47 7.18 -1.42 -3.19
CA GLN A 47 6.75 -2.23 -4.33
C GLN A 47 5.23 -2.32 -4.48
N PHE A 48 4.50 -2.61 -3.41
CA PHE A 48 3.05 -2.75 -3.48
C PHE A 48 2.34 -1.40 -3.55
N GLU A 49 2.75 -0.43 -2.73
CA GLU A 49 2.10 0.88 -2.65
C GLU A 49 2.11 1.62 -4.00
N PRO A 50 3.22 1.70 -4.76
CA PRO A 50 3.22 2.32 -6.09
C PRO A 50 2.30 1.63 -7.10
N ILE A 51 2.23 0.30 -7.08
CA ILE A 51 1.31 -0.46 -7.93
C ILE A 51 -0.14 -0.10 -7.58
N ASN A 52 -0.47 -0.08 -6.29
CA ASN A 52 -1.80 0.29 -5.80
C ASN A 52 -2.16 1.74 -6.14
N TRP A 53 -1.16 2.63 -6.10
CA TRP A 53 -1.31 4.02 -6.48
C TRP A 53 -1.65 4.15 -7.96
N ALA A 54 -0.87 3.51 -8.84
CA ALA A 54 -1.10 3.49 -10.28
C ALA A 54 -2.46 2.87 -10.64
N MET A 55 -2.84 1.76 -10.01
CA MET A 55 -4.18 1.18 -10.18
C MET A 55 -5.28 2.16 -9.79
N GLY A 56 -5.05 3.01 -8.78
CA GLY A 56 -5.95 4.11 -8.44
C GLY A 56 -6.03 5.18 -9.54
N GLU A 57 -4.89 5.62 -10.08
CA GLU A 57 -4.84 6.59 -11.18
C GLU A 57 -5.71 6.16 -12.37
N ILE A 58 -5.69 4.86 -12.68
CA ILE A 58 -6.45 4.28 -13.79
C ILE A 58 -7.91 4.01 -13.41
N LYS A 59 -8.15 3.25 -12.34
CA LYS A 59 -9.49 2.73 -12.03
C LYS A 59 -10.39 3.78 -11.40
N ALA A 60 -9.85 4.60 -10.50
CA ALA A 60 -10.61 5.57 -9.73
C ALA A 60 -10.54 6.98 -10.33
N PHE A 61 -9.36 7.43 -10.76
CA PHE A 61 -9.16 8.80 -11.24
C PHE A 61 -9.24 8.95 -12.77
N LYS A 62 -9.37 7.84 -13.53
CA LYS A 62 -9.53 7.82 -14.99
C LYS A 62 -8.48 8.67 -15.72
N ARG A 63 -7.22 8.59 -15.28
CA ARG A 63 -6.13 9.43 -15.82
C ARG A 63 -5.47 8.89 -17.08
N ALA A 64 -5.83 7.67 -17.47
CA ALA A 64 -5.63 7.13 -18.80
C ALA A 64 -6.78 6.17 -19.10
N GLU A 65 -7.07 6.00 -20.38
CA GLU A 65 -8.14 5.14 -20.91
C GLU A 65 -7.56 4.24 -22.02
N ASP A 66 -8.39 3.32 -22.51
CA ASP A 66 -8.08 2.41 -23.62
C ASP A 66 -6.72 1.70 -23.50
N GLU A 67 -5.94 1.67 -24.59
CA GLU A 67 -4.67 0.95 -24.71
C GLU A 67 -3.67 1.34 -23.61
N LYS A 68 -3.58 2.62 -23.25
CA LYS A 68 -2.65 3.08 -22.20
C LYS A 68 -3.08 2.56 -20.82
N ALA A 69 -4.37 2.57 -20.51
CA ALA A 69 -4.88 1.99 -19.28
C ALA A 69 -4.61 0.49 -19.20
N GLU A 70 -4.82 -0.23 -20.31
CA GLU A 70 -4.56 -1.66 -20.40
C GLU A 70 -3.08 -2.01 -20.22
N GLU A 71 -2.16 -1.24 -20.82
CA GLU A 71 -0.72 -1.42 -20.66
C GLU A 71 -0.30 -1.27 -19.19
N ILE A 72 -0.75 -0.21 -18.52
CA ILE A 72 -0.43 0.04 -17.11
C ILE A 72 -0.98 -1.07 -16.22
N ILE A 73 -2.22 -1.52 -16.46
CA ILE A 73 -2.82 -2.63 -15.71
C ILE A 73 -2.04 -3.93 -15.94
N LYS A 74 -1.55 -4.17 -17.17
CA LYS A 74 -0.71 -5.33 -17.48
C LYS A 74 0.61 -5.29 -16.71
N GLN A 75 1.26 -4.13 -16.63
CA GLN A 75 2.48 -3.95 -15.83
C GLN A 75 2.21 -4.19 -14.34
N ALA A 76 1.13 -3.62 -13.79
CA ALA A 76 0.71 -3.84 -12.41
C ALA A 76 0.51 -5.33 -12.11
N LYS A 77 -0.23 -6.05 -12.97
CA LYS A 77 -0.44 -7.50 -12.85
C LYS A 77 0.85 -8.31 -12.93
N HIS A 78 1.80 -7.90 -13.77
CA HIS A 78 3.08 -8.60 -13.90
C HIS A 78 3.94 -8.43 -12.64
N GLN A 79 4.11 -7.19 -12.18
CA GLN A 79 5.02 -6.86 -11.09
C GLN A 79 4.44 -7.26 -9.72
N ILE A 80 3.12 -7.18 -9.52
CA ILE A 80 2.50 -7.62 -8.26
C ILE A 80 2.70 -9.13 -8.03
N LYS A 81 2.74 -9.94 -9.10
CA LYS A 81 3.03 -11.37 -9.01
C LYS A 81 4.46 -11.63 -8.52
N GLN A 82 5.42 -10.84 -8.97
CA GLN A 82 6.81 -10.93 -8.47
C GLN A 82 6.88 -10.56 -6.98
N ALA A 83 6.17 -9.50 -6.59
CA ALA A 83 6.11 -9.08 -5.19
C ALA A 83 5.42 -10.13 -4.30
N HIS A 84 4.36 -10.80 -4.79
CA HIS A 84 3.75 -11.94 -4.11
C HIS A 84 4.71 -13.12 -3.95
N VAL A 85 5.52 -13.44 -4.95
CA VAL A 85 6.55 -14.50 -4.84
C VAL A 85 7.55 -14.15 -3.75
N CYS A 86 8.09 -12.92 -3.74
CA CYS A 86 9.00 -12.44 -2.70
C CYS A 86 8.39 -12.59 -1.30
N LEU A 87 7.16 -12.11 -1.09
CA LEU A 87 6.51 -12.24 0.21
C LEU A 87 6.17 -13.70 0.59
N THR A 88 5.85 -14.55 -0.39
CA THR A 88 5.64 -15.99 -0.15
C THR A 88 6.94 -16.65 0.35
N GLU A 89 8.08 -16.34 -0.28
CA GLU A 89 9.39 -16.85 0.13
C GLU A 89 9.80 -16.34 1.52
N GLN A 90 9.51 -15.08 1.83
CA GLN A 90 9.81 -14.50 3.14
C GLN A 90 8.93 -15.08 4.26
N LEU A 91 7.67 -15.40 3.96
CA LEU A 91 6.76 -16.05 4.88
C LEU A 91 7.22 -17.50 5.15
N GLY A 92 7.61 -18.22 4.11
CA GLY A 92 7.98 -19.64 4.20
C GLY A 92 6.84 -20.47 4.80
N ASP A 93 7.19 -21.34 5.75
CA ASP A 93 6.22 -22.20 6.45
C ASP A 93 5.64 -21.54 7.72
N ALA A 94 5.96 -20.27 7.98
CA ALA A 94 5.49 -19.58 9.17
C ALA A 94 4.00 -19.24 9.09
N GLN A 95 3.33 -19.20 10.24
CA GLN A 95 1.92 -18.79 10.33
C GLN A 95 1.75 -17.28 10.03
N TRP A 96 2.70 -16.48 10.49
CA TRP A 96 2.78 -15.03 10.35
C TRP A 96 4.18 -14.63 9.94
N PHE A 97 4.36 -13.42 9.39
CA PHE A 97 5.71 -12.91 9.09
C PHE A 97 6.59 -12.77 10.35
N GLY A 98 5.96 -12.64 11.53
CA GLY A 98 6.62 -12.69 12.84
C GLY A 98 6.90 -14.10 13.38
N GLY A 99 6.66 -15.17 12.61
CA GLY A 99 6.71 -16.55 13.07
C GLY A 99 5.35 -16.99 13.62
N ASP A 100 5.28 -17.28 14.91
CA ASP A 100 4.07 -17.84 15.54
C ASP A 100 3.05 -16.76 15.95
N LYS A 101 3.44 -15.48 15.91
CA LYS A 101 2.61 -14.36 16.36
C LYS A 101 2.43 -13.33 15.27
N PHE A 102 1.19 -12.87 15.12
CA PHE A 102 0.83 -11.71 14.31
C PHE A 102 1.49 -10.46 14.89
N GLY A 103 2.18 -9.68 14.06
CA GLY A 103 2.93 -8.52 14.50
C GLY A 103 3.15 -7.47 13.40
N TRP A 104 4.24 -6.72 13.53
CA TRP A 104 4.59 -5.54 12.74
C TRP A 104 4.49 -5.79 11.25
N ALA A 105 5.16 -6.82 10.75
CA ALA A 105 5.17 -7.14 9.33
C ALA A 105 3.76 -7.48 8.81
N ASP A 106 2.94 -8.14 9.62
CA ASP A 106 1.56 -8.46 9.23
C ASP A 106 0.67 -7.21 9.24
N LEU A 107 0.88 -6.31 10.22
CA LEU A 107 0.20 -5.01 10.32
C LEU A 107 0.55 -4.09 9.13
N SER A 108 1.81 -4.07 8.70
CA SER A 108 2.24 -3.28 7.54
C SER A 108 1.80 -3.93 6.23
N GLY A 109 1.88 -5.26 6.13
CA GLY A 109 1.61 -5.96 4.87
C GLY A 109 0.14 -6.12 4.52
N TRP A 110 -0.70 -6.48 5.50
CA TRP A 110 -2.09 -6.86 5.20
C TRP A 110 -2.93 -5.73 4.59
N PRO A 111 -2.91 -4.48 5.11
CA PRO A 111 -3.70 -3.40 4.53
C PRO A 111 -3.31 -3.08 3.08
N VAL A 112 -2.01 -3.15 2.76
CA VAL A 112 -1.49 -2.84 1.43
C VAL A 112 -1.86 -3.94 0.44
N ILE A 113 -1.75 -5.22 0.83
CA ILE A 113 -2.18 -6.36 0.00
C ILE A 113 -3.70 -6.39 -0.15
N ASN A 114 -4.45 -6.00 0.88
CA ASN A 114 -5.89 -5.83 0.80
C ASN A 114 -6.28 -4.77 -0.25
N ARG A 115 -5.52 -3.67 -0.33
CA ARG A 115 -5.71 -2.67 -1.38
C ARG A 115 -5.44 -3.26 -2.77
N SER A 116 -4.42 -4.08 -2.95
CA SER A 116 -4.16 -4.78 -4.21
C SER A 116 -5.31 -5.73 -4.59
N THR A 117 -5.80 -6.51 -3.62
CA THR A 117 -6.97 -7.41 -3.75
C THR A 117 -8.20 -6.63 -4.23
N SER A 118 -8.44 -5.42 -3.74
CA SER A 118 -9.57 -4.58 -4.19
C SER A 118 -9.50 -4.15 -5.66
N TYR A 119 -8.34 -4.29 -6.30
CA TYR A 119 -8.14 -4.06 -7.73
C TYR A 119 -8.10 -5.36 -8.55
N GLY A 120 -8.41 -6.50 -7.96
CA GLY A 120 -8.29 -7.82 -8.60
C GLY A 120 -6.83 -8.28 -8.74
N LEU A 121 -5.97 -7.86 -7.81
CA LEU A 121 -4.55 -8.21 -7.73
C LEU A 121 -4.26 -9.00 -6.45
N GLU A 122 -5.14 -9.93 -6.10
CA GLU A 122 -4.98 -10.79 -4.93
C GLU A 122 -3.83 -11.81 -5.06
N PRO A 123 -3.26 -12.30 -3.93
CA PRO A 123 -2.41 -13.48 -3.94
C PRO A 123 -3.14 -14.70 -4.53
N GLU A 124 -2.41 -15.48 -5.33
CA GLU A 124 -2.94 -16.64 -6.05
C GLU A 124 -3.46 -17.73 -5.07
N PRO A 125 -4.62 -18.35 -5.34
CA PRO A 125 -5.13 -19.46 -4.55
C PRO A 125 -4.11 -20.60 -4.37
N GLY A 126 -4.07 -21.19 -3.18
CA GLY A 126 -3.17 -22.30 -2.85
C GLY A 126 -1.73 -21.89 -2.52
N THR A 127 -1.42 -20.59 -2.48
CA THR A 127 -0.11 -20.09 -1.99
C THR A 127 -0.15 -19.82 -0.49
N ALA A 128 1.00 -19.96 0.18
CA ALA A 128 1.12 -19.63 1.61
C ALA A 128 0.74 -18.17 1.91
N LEU A 129 1.06 -17.25 0.99
CA LEU A 129 0.67 -15.84 1.11
C LEU A 129 -0.86 -15.66 1.04
N ARG A 130 -1.56 -16.42 0.19
CA ARG A 130 -3.02 -16.38 0.16
C ARG A 130 -3.63 -16.90 1.46
N ASP A 131 -3.10 -17.99 1.99
CA ASP A 131 -3.56 -18.55 3.26
C ASP A 131 -3.31 -17.59 4.44
N TRP A 132 -2.15 -16.94 4.44
CA TRP A 132 -1.83 -15.85 5.38
C TRP A 132 -2.84 -14.70 5.28
N TYR A 133 -3.16 -14.25 4.07
CA TYR A 133 -4.09 -13.13 3.85
C TYR A 133 -5.48 -13.44 4.39
N GLU A 134 -6.01 -14.64 4.10
CA GLU A 134 -7.32 -15.09 4.59
C GLU A 134 -7.34 -15.26 6.11
N ARG A 135 -6.26 -15.82 6.68
CA ARG A 135 -6.10 -15.97 8.14
C ARG A 135 -6.06 -14.62 8.85
N ALA A 136 -5.29 -13.67 8.31
CA ALA A 136 -5.20 -12.31 8.84
C ALA A 136 -6.57 -11.61 8.77
N LYS A 137 -7.28 -11.73 7.64
CA LYS A 137 -8.63 -11.16 7.45
C LYS A 137 -9.63 -11.63 8.50
N GLY A 138 -9.48 -12.86 9.02
CA GLY A 138 -10.33 -13.42 10.06
C GLY A 138 -10.05 -12.92 11.49
N ARG A 139 -8.93 -12.24 11.73
CA ARG A 139 -8.61 -11.67 13.06
C ARG A 139 -9.56 -10.51 13.37
N GLU A 140 -10.07 -10.44 14.59
CA GLU A 140 -11.03 -9.39 15.00
C GLU A 140 -10.55 -7.97 14.66
N SER A 141 -9.29 -7.64 14.98
CA SER A 141 -8.70 -6.32 14.69
C SER A 141 -8.57 -5.99 13.21
N VAL A 142 -8.48 -7.00 12.35
CA VAL A 142 -8.35 -6.83 10.89
C VAL A 142 -9.74 -6.85 10.24
N LYS A 143 -10.62 -7.73 10.71
CA LYS A 143 -12.00 -7.86 10.24
C LYS A 143 -12.77 -6.55 10.40
N SER A 144 -12.63 -5.86 11.54
CA SER A 144 -13.31 -4.59 11.78
C SER A 144 -12.94 -3.52 10.75
N VAL A 145 -11.64 -3.32 10.51
CA VAL A 145 -11.15 -2.34 9.52
C VAL A 145 -11.44 -2.78 8.08
N PHE A 146 -11.52 -4.09 7.82
CA PHE A 146 -11.93 -4.61 6.53
C PHE A 146 -13.41 -4.33 6.24
N GLU A 147 -14.29 -4.45 7.23
CA GLU A 147 -15.70 -4.12 7.10
C GLU A 147 -15.91 -2.62 6.82
N GLU A 148 -15.15 -1.75 7.49
CA GLU A 148 -15.13 -0.31 7.19
C GLU A 148 -14.66 -0.03 5.75
N PHE A 149 -13.59 -0.70 5.31
CA PHE A 149 -13.10 -0.61 3.94
C PHE A 149 -14.16 -1.05 2.91
N LEU A 150 -14.87 -2.14 3.16
CA LEU A 150 -15.96 -2.61 2.30
C LEU A 150 -17.14 -1.63 2.27
N ALA A 151 -17.46 -1.00 3.40
CA ALA A 151 -18.50 0.03 3.44
C ALA A 151 -18.09 1.25 2.61
N ALA A 152 -16.84 1.72 2.74
CA ALA A 152 -16.33 2.87 2.02
C ALA A 152 -16.25 2.63 0.49
N THR A 153 -15.88 1.42 0.06
CA THR A 153 -15.75 1.08 -1.37
C THR A 153 -17.10 0.87 -2.09
N LYS A 154 -18.19 0.63 -1.36
CA LYS A 154 -19.55 0.55 -1.93
C LYS A 154 -20.15 1.89 -2.30
N THR A 155 -19.68 2.98 -1.69
CA THR A 155 -20.19 4.33 -1.94
C THR A 155 -19.36 4.97 -3.05
N PRO A 156 -19.92 5.16 -4.26
CA PRO A 156 -19.16 5.76 -5.35
C PRO A 156 -18.85 7.22 -5.04
N ALA A 157 -17.57 7.57 -5.01
CA ALA A 157 -17.12 8.95 -4.97
C ALA A 157 -16.72 9.40 -6.40
N PRO A 158 -17.11 10.60 -6.86
CA PRO A 158 -16.76 11.11 -8.18
C PRO A 158 -15.31 11.64 -8.21
N LEU A 159 -14.35 10.76 -7.89
CA LEU A 159 -12.95 11.10 -7.66
C LEU A 159 -12.28 11.74 -8.87
N ALA A 160 -12.59 11.28 -10.09
CA ALA A 160 -12.11 11.87 -11.33
C ALA A 160 -12.65 13.30 -11.53
N GLU A 161 -13.92 13.54 -11.20
CA GLU A 161 -14.53 14.87 -11.28
C GLU A 161 -13.91 15.83 -10.26
N TRP A 162 -13.76 15.39 -9.00
CA TRP A 162 -13.08 16.19 -7.97
C TRP A 162 -11.65 16.54 -8.36
N LEU A 163 -10.92 15.62 -8.98
CA LEU A 163 -9.57 15.87 -9.51
C LEU A 163 -9.59 16.91 -10.65
N ASN A 164 -10.51 16.76 -11.61
CA ASN A 164 -10.60 17.65 -12.77
C ASN A 164 -11.07 19.06 -12.40
N ASN A 165 -11.88 19.19 -11.35
CA ASN A 165 -12.36 20.47 -10.83
C ASN A 165 -11.44 21.09 -9.77
N GLY A 166 -10.25 20.51 -9.53
CA GLY A 166 -9.27 21.04 -8.57
C GLY A 166 -9.65 20.88 -7.10
N LEU A 167 -10.69 20.10 -6.79
CA LEU A 167 -11.11 19.78 -5.42
C LEU A 167 -10.22 18.71 -4.76
N LEU A 168 -9.41 18.02 -5.56
CA LEU A 168 -8.47 17.00 -5.10
C LEU A 168 -7.16 17.12 -5.88
N ILE A 169 -6.04 16.98 -5.18
CA ILE A 169 -4.70 16.94 -5.79
C ILE A 169 -4.02 15.63 -5.42
N ARG A 170 -3.53 14.89 -6.42
CA ARG A 170 -2.83 13.61 -6.22
C ARG A 170 -1.40 13.87 -5.79
N GLN A 171 -0.91 13.10 -4.81
CA GLN A 171 0.48 13.23 -4.37
C GLN A 171 1.37 12.17 -4.99
N TYR A 172 2.41 12.58 -5.70
CA TYR A 172 3.46 11.70 -6.18
C TYR A 172 4.69 11.82 -5.27
N ARG A 173 5.34 10.68 -4.99
CA ARG A 173 6.58 10.54 -4.22
C ARG A 173 7.49 9.52 -4.91
N ASP A 174 8.77 9.53 -4.54
CA ASP A 174 9.81 8.55 -4.91
C ASP A 174 9.32 7.29 -5.67
N HIS A 175 8.83 6.27 -4.96
CA HIS A 175 8.50 4.97 -5.55
C HIS A 175 7.30 5.03 -6.49
N ARG A 176 6.34 5.93 -6.24
CA ARG A 176 5.21 6.16 -7.16
C ARG A 176 5.70 6.73 -8.50
N LEU A 177 6.67 7.65 -8.46
CA LEU A 177 7.27 8.20 -9.67
C LEU A 177 8.12 7.18 -10.40
N GLU A 178 8.99 6.47 -9.68
CA GLU A 178 9.81 5.41 -10.25
C GLU A 178 8.93 4.39 -10.98
N TRP A 179 7.87 3.91 -10.32
CA TRP A 179 6.95 2.94 -10.88
C TRP A 179 6.27 3.44 -12.15
N MET A 180 5.77 4.67 -12.11
CA MET A 180 5.07 5.27 -13.25
C MET A 180 6.02 5.50 -14.43
N ILE A 181 7.26 5.90 -14.19
CA ILE A 181 8.25 6.07 -15.26
C ILE A 181 8.59 4.70 -15.88
N LYS A 182 8.95 3.70 -15.07
CA LYS A 182 9.40 2.39 -15.59
C LYS A 182 8.28 1.55 -16.21
N SER A 183 7.02 1.88 -15.91
CA SER A 183 5.83 1.14 -16.36
C SER A 183 5.01 1.89 -17.43
N GLY A 184 5.58 2.91 -18.08
CA GLY A 184 4.96 3.60 -19.22
C GLY A 184 3.92 4.68 -18.85
N GLY A 185 3.84 5.05 -17.58
CA GLY A 185 2.92 6.05 -17.03
C GLY A 185 3.47 7.48 -16.94
N ILE A 186 4.62 7.78 -17.57
CA ILE A 186 5.22 9.14 -17.53
C ILE A 186 4.25 10.22 -18.04
N ASP A 187 3.46 9.91 -19.07
CA ASP A 187 2.48 10.85 -19.65
C ASP A 187 1.39 11.25 -18.66
N ILE A 188 1.00 10.32 -17.77
CA ILE A 188 0.01 10.60 -16.70
C ILE A 188 0.58 11.58 -15.69
N VAL A 189 1.88 11.47 -15.39
CA VAL A 189 2.59 12.39 -14.50
C VAL A 189 2.73 13.76 -15.16
N ALA A 190 3.20 13.81 -16.41
CA ALA A 190 3.35 15.05 -17.18
C ALA A 190 2.03 15.82 -17.32
N ALA A 191 0.96 15.13 -17.74
CA ALA A 191 -0.39 15.72 -17.82
C ALA A 191 -0.88 16.21 -16.44
N GLY A 192 -0.46 15.55 -15.36
CA GLY A 192 -0.76 15.97 -14.01
C GLY A 192 -0.12 17.29 -13.61
N LEU A 193 1.14 17.49 -14.02
CA LEU A 193 1.88 18.74 -13.80
C LEU A 193 1.28 19.88 -14.60
N GLU A 194 0.98 19.65 -15.88
CA GLU A 194 0.36 20.63 -16.77
C GLU A 194 -1.00 21.09 -16.22
N LYS A 195 -1.83 20.14 -15.75
CA LYS A 195 -3.13 20.42 -15.15
C LYS A 195 -3.06 20.91 -13.71
N LYS A 196 -1.87 20.97 -13.10
CA LYS A 196 -1.65 21.31 -11.69
C LYS A 196 -2.50 20.49 -10.72
N ASN A 197 -2.79 19.23 -11.07
CA ASN A 197 -3.63 18.33 -10.29
C ASN A 197 -2.83 17.19 -9.63
N ILE A 198 -1.50 17.28 -9.69
CA ILE A 198 -0.59 16.51 -8.86
C ILE A 198 0.31 17.45 -8.05
N ARG A 199 0.88 16.93 -6.96
CA ARG A 199 1.87 17.61 -6.11
C ARG A 199 2.94 16.64 -5.63
N PHE A 200 4.06 17.18 -5.19
CA PHE A 200 5.13 16.44 -4.52
C PHE A 200 5.14 16.72 -3.01
N GLN A 201 5.93 15.94 -2.28
CA GLN A 201 6.18 16.22 -0.86
C GLN A 201 7.07 17.47 -0.69
N TRP A 202 6.95 18.10 0.47
CA TRP A 202 7.87 19.16 0.91
C TRP A 202 9.32 18.62 0.92
N PRO A 203 10.36 19.43 0.63
CA PRO A 203 10.34 20.89 0.38
C PRO A 203 9.83 21.30 -1.00
N ASN A 204 9.14 22.44 -1.06
CA ASN A 204 8.61 23.00 -2.30
C ASN A 204 9.73 23.66 -3.14
N PRO A 205 9.68 23.55 -4.49
CA PRO A 205 10.57 24.31 -5.36
C PRO A 205 10.24 25.82 -5.30
N LEU A 206 11.13 26.65 -5.85
CA LEU A 206 10.87 28.08 -6.05
C LEU A 206 9.66 28.29 -6.97
N GLU A 207 8.84 29.30 -6.67
CA GLU A 207 7.71 29.75 -7.49
C GLU A 207 8.15 30.54 -8.72
#